data_AF-A0A9P5P4D5-F1
#
_entry.id   AF-A0A9P5P4D5-F1
#
_cell.length_a   1.000
_cell.length_b   1.000
_cell.length_c   1.000
_cell.angle_alpha   90.00
_cell.angle_beta   90.00
_cell.angle_gamma   90.00
#
_symmetry.space_group_name_H-M   'P 1'
#
loop_
_entity.id
_entity.type
_entity.pdbx_description
1 polymer ?
#
loop_
_entity_poly.entity_id
_entity_poly.type
_entity_poly.pdbx_seq_one_letter_code
_entity_poly.pdbx_strand_id
1 'polypeptide(L)'
;MFLSAIVVASLAASTFADSLAEVEHIVLFMQENRAFDHYFGTMAGVRGFKDPNVQINCDGRSVFFQQVNSLLSNDTDFLLPWYISAAGGEFINGTQCMDAGSNGWGENHAALAFGSNATCYFNLQDLWLQAEANTPQSWGHFRRSDLPVHFAIAEGWTVGDMYQQGVIALQSTNPNRVIWQSGSIAIPGGNVNTTQGPVLDNNETPGCSSLTQRLENGTELSSPQVYSCFPYNWQTLPEFLQDAGITWKEFQAVDNFDDNPLPYFDFWRNLADDNATSELAQQGLGMNGGGNGKEKEVVDAIVNSPKYNKTILIISFDETGGWGD
;
A
#
# COMPACT_ATOMS: atom_id res chain seq x y z
N MET A 1 8.26 17.61 56.02
CA MET A 1 8.01 16.38 55.23
C MET A 1 7.84 16.82 53.77
N PHE A 2 8.92 16.81 52.99
CA PHE A 2 8.85 17.02 51.54
C PHE A 2 9.25 15.68 50.92
N LEU A 3 8.29 14.96 50.34
CA LEU A 3 8.58 13.79 49.51
C LEU A 3 9.07 14.31 48.16
N SER A 4 10.35 14.09 47.86
CA SER A 4 10.87 14.21 46.49
C SER A 4 10.36 13.03 45.68
N ALA A 5 9.52 13.31 44.69
CA ALA A 5 9.18 12.35 43.64
C ALA A 5 10.41 12.14 42.76
N ILE A 6 10.96 10.92 42.79
CA ILE A 6 11.98 10.48 41.83
C ILE A 6 11.23 10.19 40.53
N VAL A 7 11.39 11.08 39.55
CA VAL A 7 11.02 10.80 38.16
C VAL A 7 12.07 9.83 37.63
N VAL A 8 11.70 8.56 37.49
CA VAL A 8 12.49 7.59 36.73
C VAL A 8 12.27 7.93 35.26
N ALA A 9 13.20 8.71 34.68
CA ALA A 9 13.29 8.83 33.24
C ALA A 9 13.67 7.45 32.68
N SER A 10 12.74 6.82 31.96
CA SER A 10 13.06 5.69 31.11
C SER A 10 14.01 6.18 30.02
N LEU A 11 15.31 6.01 30.25
CA LEU A 11 16.31 6.13 29.19
C LEU A 11 16.05 4.98 28.22
N ALA A 12 15.27 5.23 27.18
CA ALA A 12 15.36 4.44 25.97
C ALA A 12 16.82 4.56 25.52
N ALA A 13 17.59 3.50 25.69
CA ALA A 13 18.93 3.44 25.16
C ALA A 13 18.81 3.62 23.65
N SER A 14 19.26 4.76 23.13
CA SER A 14 19.42 4.95 21.69
C SER A 14 20.45 3.94 21.22
N THR A 15 20.00 2.81 20.70
CA THR A 15 20.86 1.83 20.05
C THR A 15 21.30 2.44 18.73
N PHE A 16 22.52 2.96 18.70
CA PHE A 16 23.19 3.29 17.44
C PHE A 16 23.63 1.97 16.81
N ALA A 17 22.96 1.55 15.74
CA ALA A 17 23.51 0.55 14.83
C ALA A 17 24.63 1.24 14.03
N ASP A 18 25.87 0.81 14.20
CA ASP A 18 27.04 1.49 13.61
C ASP A 18 27.19 1.11 12.11
N SER A 19 26.56 0.00 11.68
CA SER A 19 26.45 -0.39 10.27
C SER A 19 25.27 -1.32 9.99
N LEU A 20 24.81 -1.37 8.73
CA LEU A 20 23.79 -2.34 8.26
C LEU A 20 24.19 -3.81 8.49
N ALA A 21 25.48 -4.10 8.72
CA ALA A 21 25.97 -5.45 8.98
C ALA A 21 25.61 -5.99 10.37
N GLU A 22 25.14 -5.13 11.29
CA GLU A 22 24.73 -5.54 12.65
C GLU A 22 23.28 -6.03 12.71
N VAL A 23 22.53 -5.86 11.63
CA VAL A 23 21.14 -6.31 11.50
C VAL A 23 21.12 -7.81 11.25
N GLU A 24 20.51 -8.56 12.18
CA GLU A 24 20.36 -10.01 12.06
C GLU A 24 18.92 -10.41 11.71
N HIS A 25 17.96 -9.52 11.93
CA HIS A 25 16.53 -9.79 11.77
C HIS A 25 15.85 -8.66 11.00
N ILE A 26 15.10 -9.01 9.97
CA ILE A 26 14.28 -8.08 9.20
C ILE A 26 12.84 -8.57 9.31
N VAL A 27 11.97 -7.74 9.87
CA VAL A 27 10.52 -7.95 9.89
C VAL A 27 9.92 -6.96 8.92
N LEU A 28 9.19 -7.49 7.95
CA LEU A 28 8.49 -6.68 6.98
C LEU A 28 6.99 -6.83 7.24
N PHE A 29 6.30 -5.71 7.48
CA PHE A 29 4.89 -5.68 7.81
C PHE A 29 4.14 -4.86 6.75
N MET A 30 3.40 -5.57 5.90
CA MET A 30 2.63 -4.97 4.82
C MET A 30 1.19 -4.71 5.28
N GLN A 31 0.74 -3.47 5.10
CA GLN A 31 -0.62 -3.00 5.33
C GLN A 31 -1.34 -2.73 4.00
N GLU A 32 -2.66 -2.54 4.07
CA GLU A 32 -3.56 -2.44 2.92
C GLU A 32 -4.18 -1.04 2.77
N ASN A 33 -4.39 -0.58 1.53
CA ASN A 33 -5.30 0.48 1.08
C ASN A 33 -5.21 1.85 1.75
N ARG A 34 -4.01 2.41 1.93
CA ARG A 34 -3.88 3.76 2.52
C ARG A 34 -2.79 4.62 1.87
N ALA A 35 -3.21 5.77 1.37
CA ALA A 35 -2.31 6.85 0.95
C ALA A 35 -1.59 7.50 2.13
N PHE A 36 -0.42 8.08 1.85
CA PHE A 36 0.38 8.74 2.86
C PHE A 36 -0.32 10.01 3.38
N ASP A 37 -0.78 10.89 2.50
CA ASP A 37 -1.46 12.12 2.92
C ASP A 37 -2.79 11.88 3.66
N HIS A 38 -3.45 10.75 3.37
CA HIS A 38 -4.64 10.32 4.08
C HIS A 38 -4.38 10.02 5.57
N TYR A 39 -3.26 9.38 5.91
CA TYR A 39 -2.87 9.08 7.29
C TYR A 39 -2.05 10.19 7.92
N PHE A 40 -1.02 10.66 7.23
CA PHE A 40 0.06 11.48 7.76
C PHE A 40 0.15 12.87 7.12
N GLY A 41 -0.73 13.26 6.19
CA GLY A 41 -0.65 14.57 5.54
C GLY A 41 -0.79 15.77 6.49
N THR A 42 -1.31 15.54 7.70
CA THR A 42 -1.36 16.55 8.78
C THR A 42 -0.21 16.46 9.79
N MET A 43 0.67 15.48 9.66
CA MET A 43 1.79 15.25 10.58
C MET A 43 2.82 16.38 10.47
N ALA A 44 3.44 16.73 11.60
CA ALA A 44 4.49 17.73 11.61
C ALA A 44 5.81 17.12 11.10
N GLY A 45 6.48 17.80 10.18
CA GLY A 45 7.80 17.40 9.68
C GLY A 45 7.81 16.56 8.41
N VAL A 46 6.63 16.17 7.90
CA VAL A 46 6.48 15.50 6.61
C VAL A 46 6.07 16.51 5.53
N ARG A 47 6.30 16.17 4.27
CA ARG A 47 5.78 16.92 3.11
C ARG A 47 4.31 16.59 2.86
N GLY A 48 3.43 17.14 3.70
CA GLY A 48 1.98 17.01 3.55
C GLY A 48 1.28 18.34 3.26
N PHE A 49 0.04 18.50 3.73
CA PHE A 49 -0.84 19.64 3.41
C PHE A 49 -0.34 21.02 3.82
N LYS A 50 0.72 21.10 4.65
CA LYS A 50 1.35 22.36 5.08
C LYS A 50 2.75 22.57 4.52
N ASP A 51 3.19 21.76 3.55
CA ASP A 51 4.48 21.94 2.89
C ASP A 51 4.49 23.26 2.10
N PRO A 52 5.40 24.21 2.40
CA PRO A 52 5.54 25.43 1.61
C PRO A 52 6.05 25.20 0.17
N ASN A 53 6.62 24.02 -0.13
CA ASN A 53 7.16 23.68 -1.45
C ASN A 53 6.20 22.85 -2.31
N VAL A 54 4.91 22.79 -1.94
CA VAL A 54 3.90 22.09 -2.71
C VAL A 54 3.87 22.57 -4.17
N GLN A 55 3.65 21.65 -5.10
CA GLN A 55 3.47 21.98 -6.51
C GLN A 55 2.34 23.00 -6.68
N ILE A 56 2.63 24.06 -7.44
CA ILE A 56 1.64 25.05 -7.88
C ILE A 56 1.35 24.79 -9.35
N ASN A 57 0.08 24.58 -9.66
CA ASN A 57 -0.36 24.29 -11.02
C ASN A 57 -0.46 25.58 -11.84
N CYS A 58 -0.72 25.40 -13.12
CA CYS A 58 -0.78 26.51 -14.08
C CYS A 58 -1.90 27.52 -13.79
N ASP A 59 -2.93 27.15 -13.02
CA ASP A 59 -3.98 28.04 -12.55
C ASP A 59 -3.55 28.91 -11.35
N GLY A 60 -2.33 28.72 -10.84
CA GLY A 60 -1.77 29.44 -9.70
C GLY A 60 -2.18 28.88 -8.34
N ARG A 61 -2.90 27.75 -8.30
CA ARG A 61 -3.29 27.06 -7.07
C ARG A 61 -2.37 25.88 -6.78
N SER A 62 -2.35 25.42 -5.55
CA SER A 62 -1.62 24.19 -5.19
C SER A 62 -2.30 22.96 -5.78
N VAL A 63 -1.52 21.89 -5.98
CA VAL A 63 -2.03 20.55 -6.38
C VAL A 63 -3.15 20.02 -5.48
N PHE A 64 -3.25 20.53 -4.25
CA PHE A 64 -4.34 20.14 -3.37
C PHE A 64 -5.75 20.60 -3.78
N PHE A 65 -5.87 21.51 -4.75
CA PHE A 65 -7.15 21.94 -5.30
C PHE A 65 -7.61 20.97 -6.40
N GLN A 66 -8.22 19.86 -5.98
CA GLN A 66 -8.71 18.85 -6.92
C GLN A 66 -9.96 19.33 -7.65
N GLN A 67 -9.98 19.21 -8.97
CA GLN A 67 -11.09 19.69 -9.80
C GLN A 67 -12.32 18.81 -9.62
N VAL A 68 -13.48 19.45 -9.46
CA VAL A 68 -14.77 18.78 -9.32
C VAL A 68 -15.58 19.00 -10.59
N ASN A 69 -16.03 17.91 -11.21
CA ASN A 69 -16.89 18.00 -12.39
C ASN A 69 -18.36 18.23 -12.00
N SER A 70 -19.17 18.66 -12.96
CA SER A 70 -20.61 18.93 -12.76
C SER A 70 -21.44 17.67 -12.43
N LEU A 71 -20.87 16.47 -12.56
CA LEU A 71 -21.53 15.23 -12.12
C LEU A 71 -21.44 15.07 -10.60
N LEU A 72 -20.37 15.57 -9.97
CA LEU A 72 -20.15 15.51 -8.53
C LEU A 72 -20.76 16.71 -7.79
N SER A 73 -20.57 17.93 -8.31
CA SER A 73 -21.16 19.15 -7.72
C SER A 73 -21.31 20.26 -8.74
N ASN A 74 -22.38 21.05 -8.62
CA ASN A 74 -22.57 22.29 -9.38
C ASN A 74 -22.30 23.56 -8.53
N ASP A 75 -21.98 23.39 -7.25
CA ASP A 75 -21.81 24.49 -6.30
C ASP A 75 -20.35 24.93 -6.14
N THR A 76 -19.40 24.06 -6.52
CA THR A 76 -17.96 24.32 -6.45
C THR A 76 -17.24 23.65 -7.60
N ASP A 77 -16.18 24.31 -8.08
CA ASP A 77 -15.31 23.80 -9.14
C ASP A 77 -14.12 22.99 -8.56
N PHE A 78 -13.89 23.04 -7.24
CA PHE A 78 -12.73 22.41 -6.57
C PHE A 78 -13.07 21.82 -5.20
N LEU A 79 -12.31 20.80 -4.79
CA LEU A 79 -12.32 20.20 -3.46
C LEU A 79 -10.91 20.25 -2.85
N LEU A 80 -10.84 20.69 -1.59
CA LEU A 80 -9.62 20.67 -0.78
C LEU A 80 -9.61 19.46 0.16
N PRO A 81 -8.42 19.04 0.65
CA PRO A 81 -8.35 17.93 1.58
C PRO A 81 -9.23 18.20 2.79
N TRP A 82 -10.07 17.25 3.16
CA TRP A 82 -11.08 17.46 4.21
C TRP A 82 -10.99 16.40 5.32
N TYR A 83 -11.30 16.82 6.54
CA TYR A 83 -11.18 15.94 7.68
C TYR A 83 -12.31 14.93 7.73
N ILE A 84 -11.93 13.66 7.91
CA ILE A 84 -12.86 12.57 8.13
C ILE A 84 -12.65 11.96 9.54
N SER A 85 -13.72 11.80 10.32
CA SER A 85 -13.65 11.36 11.72
C SER A 85 -13.63 9.83 11.87
N ALA A 86 -12.58 9.24 12.46
CA ALA A 86 -12.45 7.78 12.58
C ALA A 86 -13.54 7.07 13.40
N ALA A 87 -14.29 7.81 14.24
CA ALA A 87 -15.40 7.33 15.04
C ALA A 87 -16.55 8.35 15.04
N GLY A 88 -17.80 7.86 14.95
CA GLY A 88 -19.00 8.70 15.18
C GLY A 88 -20.12 8.66 14.14
N GLY A 89 -20.05 7.80 13.12
CA GLY A 89 -21.16 7.56 12.19
C GLY A 89 -21.91 6.27 12.49
N GLU A 90 -23.20 6.19 12.13
CA GLU A 90 -23.87 4.89 11.96
C GLU A 90 -22.98 4.00 11.06
N PHE A 91 -22.84 2.71 11.35
CA PHE A 91 -21.87 1.78 10.74
C PHE A 91 -21.76 1.87 9.20
N ILE A 92 -22.83 2.24 8.49
CA ILE A 92 -22.88 2.45 7.03
C ILE A 92 -22.21 3.78 6.58
N ASN A 93 -22.19 4.79 7.43
CA ASN A 93 -21.48 6.07 7.28
C ASN A 93 -20.20 6.13 8.15
N GLY A 94 -19.80 5.00 8.71
CA GLY A 94 -18.56 4.87 9.46
C GLY A 94 -17.38 4.99 8.50
N THR A 95 -16.44 5.84 8.82
CA THR A 95 -15.28 6.16 7.98
C THR A 95 -14.35 4.98 7.72
N GLN A 96 -14.56 3.88 8.46
CA GLN A 96 -13.84 2.61 8.34
C GLN A 96 -14.33 1.76 7.15
N CYS A 97 -15.52 2.03 6.61
CA CYS A 97 -16.10 1.32 5.47
C CYS A 97 -16.39 2.23 4.26
N MET A 98 -15.82 3.45 4.25
CA MET A 98 -15.97 4.33 3.08
C MET A 98 -15.08 3.84 1.96
N ASP A 99 -15.64 3.87 0.76
CA ASP A 99 -14.93 3.60 -0.47
C ASP A 99 -14.43 4.92 -1.07
N ALA A 100 -13.11 4.99 -1.24
CA ALA A 100 -12.46 6.15 -1.81
C ALA A 100 -12.48 6.12 -3.34
N GLY A 101 -12.65 4.99 -4.02
CA GLY A 101 -12.65 5.01 -5.47
C GLY A 101 -12.41 3.69 -6.20
N SER A 102 -12.04 3.80 -7.48
CA SER A 102 -11.91 2.66 -8.38
C SER A 102 -10.55 2.00 -8.31
N ASN A 103 -10.58 0.68 -8.06
CA ASN A 103 -9.36 -0.08 -7.83
C ASN A 103 -8.49 -0.40 -9.08
N GLY A 104 -8.82 0.20 -10.23
CA GLY A 104 -8.30 -0.17 -11.54
C GLY A 104 -7.01 0.55 -11.97
N TRP A 105 -6.18 -0.14 -12.76
CA TRP A 105 -4.96 0.41 -13.35
C TRP A 105 -5.20 1.70 -14.14
N GLY A 106 -6.23 1.73 -14.97
CA GLY A 106 -6.46 2.81 -15.93
C GLY A 106 -6.90 4.13 -15.26
N GLU A 107 -7.84 4.04 -14.34
CA GLU A 107 -8.42 5.13 -13.57
C GLU A 107 -7.33 5.83 -12.75
N ASN A 108 -6.44 5.06 -12.14
CA ASN A 108 -5.34 5.58 -11.32
C ASN A 108 -4.25 6.26 -12.14
N HIS A 109 -3.91 5.73 -13.32
CA HIS A 109 -3.03 6.42 -14.25
C HIS A 109 -3.67 7.70 -14.79
N ALA A 110 -5.01 7.74 -14.94
CA ALA A 110 -5.74 8.94 -15.29
C ALA A 110 -5.74 9.98 -14.15
N ALA A 111 -5.84 9.55 -12.88
CA ALA A 111 -5.79 10.40 -11.69
C ALA A 111 -4.46 11.15 -11.58
N LEU A 112 -3.34 10.45 -11.81
CA LEU A 112 -2.01 11.06 -11.84
C LEU A 112 -1.76 11.93 -13.08
N ALA A 113 -2.62 11.82 -14.09
CA ALA A 113 -2.78 12.81 -15.15
C ALA A 113 -1.47 13.18 -15.91
N PHE A 114 -0.58 12.21 -16.15
CA PHE A 114 0.76 12.39 -16.76
C PHE A 114 1.80 13.15 -15.90
N GLY A 115 1.53 13.34 -14.60
CA GLY A 115 2.42 14.01 -13.65
C GLY A 115 2.67 15.49 -13.99
N SER A 116 3.69 16.08 -13.38
CA SER A 116 4.09 17.50 -13.56
C SER A 116 4.47 17.88 -15.01
N ASN A 117 4.53 16.92 -15.94
CA ASN A 117 4.75 17.12 -17.38
C ASN A 117 3.45 17.26 -18.19
N ALA A 118 2.28 17.15 -17.55
CA ALA A 118 1.03 17.61 -18.11
C ALA A 118 1.15 19.10 -18.44
N THR A 119 1.36 19.40 -19.71
CA THR A 119 1.50 20.77 -20.19
C THR A 119 0.36 21.64 -19.65
N CYS A 120 0.65 22.89 -19.28
CA CYS A 120 -0.35 23.92 -18.99
C CYS A 120 -1.41 24.09 -20.09
N TYR A 121 -1.18 23.49 -21.26
CA TYR A 121 -2.09 23.45 -22.39
C TYR A 121 -3.35 22.62 -22.13
N PHE A 122 -3.32 21.64 -21.22
CA PHE A 122 -4.44 20.72 -20.96
C PHE A 122 -4.92 20.66 -19.50
N ASN A 123 -4.29 21.37 -18.55
CA ASN A 123 -4.66 21.39 -17.12
C ASN A 123 -4.84 20.00 -16.47
N LEU A 124 -4.01 19.03 -16.85
CA LEU A 124 -4.10 17.64 -16.37
C LEU A 124 -3.22 17.45 -15.10
N GLN A 125 -3.33 18.28 -14.07
CA GLN A 125 -2.47 18.18 -12.88
C GLN A 125 -3.24 17.82 -11.59
N ASP A 126 -4.58 17.77 -11.62
CA ASP A 126 -5.46 17.61 -10.46
C ASP A 126 -6.73 16.79 -10.76
N LEU A 127 -6.53 15.61 -11.34
CA LEU A 127 -7.65 14.79 -11.85
C LEU A 127 -8.02 13.64 -10.92
N TRP A 128 -7.63 13.69 -9.64
CA TRP A 128 -7.93 12.59 -8.72
C TRP A 128 -9.44 12.35 -8.60
N LEU A 129 -10.24 13.42 -8.55
CA LEU A 129 -11.70 13.36 -8.50
C LEU A 129 -12.37 13.28 -9.89
N GLN A 130 -11.58 13.40 -10.96
CA GLN A 130 -12.07 13.27 -12.34
C GLN A 130 -11.77 11.90 -12.96
N ALA A 131 -10.83 11.14 -12.39
CA ALA A 131 -10.64 9.75 -12.72
C ALA A 131 -11.95 8.99 -12.50
N GLU A 132 -12.32 8.17 -13.48
CA GLU A 132 -13.58 7.44 -13.44
C GLU A 132 -13.68 6.62 -12.15
N ALA A 133 -14.86 6.70 -11.51
CA ALA A 133 -15.21 5.98 -10.28
C ALA A 133 -14.39 6.33 -9.00
N ASN A 134 -13.57 7.38 -8.98
CA ASN A 134 -13.13 8.00 -7.72
C ASN A 134 -14.24 8.87 -7.09
N THR A 135 -14.24 8.97 -5.76
CA THR A 135 -15.30 9.66 -5.01
C THR A 135 -14.75 10.88 -4.26
N PRO A 136 -15.58 11.87 -3.86
CA PRO A 136 -15.13 12.97 -3.01
C PRO A 136 -14.45 12.52 -1.70
N GLN A 137 -14.71 11.28 -1.27
CA GLN A 137 -14.08 10.65 -0.12
C GLN A 137 -12.60 10.40 -0.35
N SER A 138 -12.12 10.15 -1.59
CA SER A 138 -10.69 9.99 -1.89
C SER A 138 -9.84 11.09 -1.28
N TRP A 139 -10.38 12.31 -1.25
CA TRP A 139 -9.68 13.51 -0.83
C TRP A 139 -9.84 13.84 0.66
N GLY A 140 -10.29 12.88 1.46
CA GLY A 140 -10.39 13.07 2.89
C GLY A 140 -9.19 12.50 3.65
N HIS A 141 -8.94 13.00 4.86
CA HIS A 141 -7.78 12.63 5.66
C HIS A 141 -8.11 12.49 7.14
N PHE A 142 -7.29 11.71 7.84
CA PHE A 142 -7.34 11.57 9.30
C PHE A 142 -6.46 12.61 10.01
N ARG A 143 -6.61 12.68 11.33
CA ARG A 143 -5.76 13.46 12.22
C ARG A 143 -5.07 12.55 13.23
N ARG A 144 -4.04 13.08 13.88
CA ARG A 144 -3.35 12.42 15.00
C ARG A 144 -4.28 11.88 16.09
N SER A 145 -5.40 12.56 16.34
CA SER A 145 -6.42 12.12 17.32
C SER A 145 -7.14 10.84 16.92
N ASP A 146 -7.28 10.61 15.61
CA ASP A 146 -8.02 9.50 15.03
C ASP A 146 -7.14 8.26 14.86
N LEU A 147 -5.84 8.45 14.60
CA LEU A 147 -4.84 7.39 14.42
C LEU A 147 -3.69 7.49 15.45
N PRO A 148 -3.96 7.42 16.77
CA PRO A 148 -2.95 7.68 17.79
C PRO A 148 -1.79 6.67 17.76
N VAL A 149 -2.05 5.42 17.36
CA VAL A 149 -1.02 4.37 17.26
C VAL A 149 -0.08 4.63 16.09
N HIS A 150 -0.63 4.80 14.88
CA HIS A 150 0.17 5.07 13.66
C HIS A 150 1.02 6.33 13.82
N PHE A 151 0.45 7.41 14.34
CA PHE A 151 1.22 8.64 14.61
C PHE A 151 2.29 8.43 15.68
N ALA A 152 2.01 7.68 16.75
CA ALA A 152 3.03 7.40 17.77
C ALA A 152 4.21 6.59 17.21
N ILE A 153 3.96 5.68 16.28
CA ILE A 153 5.00 4.92 15.58
C ILE A 153 5.77 5.83 14.62
N ALA A 154 5.08 6.61 13.78
CA ALA A 154 5.75 7.53 12.87
C ALA A 154 6.54 8.65 13.59
N GLU A 155 6.06 9.14 14.73
CA GLU A 155 6.75 10.16 15.55
C GLU A 155 7.89 9.54 16.39
N GLY A 156 7.82 8.25 16.71
CA GLY A 156 8.81 7.55 17.53
C GLY A 156 10.02 7.02 16.75
N TRP A 157 9.86 6.79 15.45
CA TRP A 157 10.87 6.21 14.55
C TRP A 157 10.99 7.02 13.25
N THR A 158 11.73 6.49 12.27
CA THR A 158 11.91 7.12 10.96
C THR A 158 10.66 6.93 10.10
N VAL A 159 10.15 8.02 9.53
CA VAL A 159 9.11 8.01 8.50
C VAL A 159 9.72 8.34 7.13
N GLY A 160 9.37 7.56 6.11
CA GLY A 160 9.74 7.80 4.72
C GLY A 160 8.62 8.49 3.96
N ASP A 161 8.61 9.82 3.93
CA ASP A 161 7.57 10.64 3.28
C ASP A 161 7.71 10.76 1.74
N MET A 162 8.58 9.96 1.14
CA MET A 162 8.73 9.78 -0.32
C MET A 162 8.88 8.31 -0.68
N TYR A 163 8.20 7.45 0.06
CA TYR A 163 8.01 6.07 -0.38
C TYR A 163 6.89 6.06 -1.44
N GLN A 164 7.16 5.46 -2.59
CA GLN A 164 6.15 5.13 -3.58
C GLN A 164 6.10 3.62 -3.76
N GLN A 165 4.93 3.12 -4.14
CA GLN A 165 4.76 1.72 -4.51
C GLN A 165 5.56 1.38 -5.75
N GLY A 166 5.99 0.12 -5.85
CA GLY A 166 6.82 -0.34 -6.97
C GLY A 166 6.13 -0.16 -8.33
N VAL A 167 4.80 -0.26 -8.34
CA VAL A 167 3.98 -0.04 -9.51
C VAL A 167 2.78 0.84 -9.14
N ILE A 168 2.45 1.76 -10.04
CA ILE A 168 1.28 2.65 -9.97
C ILE A 168 0.01 1.85 -10.33
N ALA A 169 -0.16 0.68 -9.71
CA ALA A 169 -1.42 -0.01 -9.64
C ALA A 169 -2.04 0.42 -8.32
N LEU A 170 -2.27 1.73 -8.16
CA LEU A 170 -2.55 2.44 -6.90
C LEU A 170 -3.71 1.88 -6.09
N GLN A 171 -4.41 0.88 -6.63
CA GLN A 171 -5.55 0.25 -6.02
C GLN A 171 -5.75 -1.25 -6.36
N SER A 172 -4.80 -1.94 -6.99
CA SER A 172 -4.79 -3.42 -7.09
C SER A 172 -3.73 -3.97 -6.14
N THR A 173 -4.17 -4.73 -5.14
CA THR A 173 -3.36 -5.39 -4.10
C THR A 173 -2.26 -6.27 -4.70
N ASN A 174 -2.62 -7.12 -5.66
CA ASN A 174 -1.77 -8.22 -6.14
C ASN A 174 -0.49 -7.76 -6.83
N PRO A 175 -0.47 -6.76 -7.74
CA PRO A 175 0.76 -6.27 -8.35
C PRO A 175 1.87 -5.94 -7.36
N ASN A 176 1.59 -5.14 -6.33
CA ASN A 176 2.61 -4.71 -5.37
C ASN A 176 2.97 -5.81 -4.37
N ARG A 177 2.03 -6.70 -3.99
CA ARG A 177 2.34 -7.92 -3.22
C ARG A 177 3.21 -8.90 -4.02
N VAL A 178 3.01 -9.01 -5.32
CA VAL A 178 3.85 -9.84 -6.21
C VAL A 178 5.25 -9.23 -6.33
N ILE A 179 5.40 -7.91 -6.43
CA ILE A 179 6.71 -7.24 -6.33
C ILE A 179 7.34 -7.51 -4.97
N TRP A 180 6.56 -7.46 -3.90
CA TRP A 180 7.05 -7.73 -2.55
C TRP A 180 7.67 -9.13 -2.42
N GLN A 181 7.00 -10.14 -2.98
CA GLN A 181 7.46 -11.53 -2.92
C GLN A 181 8.38 -11.94 -4.07
N SER A 182 8.59 -11.15 -5.11
CA SER A 182 9.43 -11.59 -6.27
C SER A 182 10.29 -10.51 -6.91
N GLY A 183 10.17 -9.26 -6.47
CA GLY A 183 10.92 -8.10 -6.98
C GLY A 183 10.46 -7.58 -8.35
N SER A 184 9.41 -8.14 -8.95
CA SER A 184 8.93 -7.78 -10.29
C SER A 184 7.46 -8.17 -10.49
N ILE A 185 6.75 -7.50 -11.39
CA ILE A 185 5.38 -7.88 -11.84
C ILE A 185 5.39 -8.81 -13.06
N ALA A 186 6.56 -9.19 -13.54
CA ALA A 186 6.75 -10.09 -14.68
C ALA A 186 8.03 -10.89 -14.49
N ILE A 187 8.27 -11.87 -15.36
CA ILE A 187 9.54 -12.63 -15.36
C ILE A 187 10.73 -11.65 -15.36
N PRO A 188 11.62 -11.69 -14.35
CA PRO A 188 12.81 -10.84 -14.32
C PRO A 188 13.66 -11.04 -15.58
N GLY A 189 13.89 -9.97 -16.35
CA GLY A 189 14.65 -10.03 -17.61
C GLY A 189 13.90 -10.67 -18.79
N GLY A 190 12.61 -11.00 -18.64
CA GLY A 190 11.75 -11.48 -19.71
C GLY A 190 11.41 -10.40 -20.73
N ASN A 191 11.07 -10.82 -21.95
CA ASN A 191 10.51 -9.91 -22.95
C ASN A 191 9.10 -9.48 -22.51
N VAL A 192 8.75 -8.20 -22.71
CA VAL A 192 7.39 -7.65 -22.49
C VAL A 192 6.25 -8.39 -23.23
N ASN A 193 6.57 -9.30 -24.15
CA ASN A 193 5.61 -10.14 -24.89
C ASN A 193 5.49 -11.57 -24.36
N THR A 194 6.11 -11.90 -23.22
CA THR A 194 5.85 -13.17 -22.55
C THR A 194 4.49 -13.09 -21.90
N THR A 195 3.65 -14.10 -22.09
CA THR A 195 2.30 -14.16 -21.51
C THR A 195 2.30 -14.39 -19.99
N GLN A 196 3.36 -14.01 -19.27
CA GLN A 196 3.65 -14.35 -17.88
C GLN A 196 3.94 -13.05 -17.10
N GLY A 197 2.93 -12.18 -17.10
CA GLY A 197 3.00 -10.80 -16.63
C GLY A 197 3.03 -9.79 -17.79
N PRO A 198 2.76 -8.50 -17.52
CA PRO A 198 2.71 -7.89 -16.19
C PRO A 198 1.46 -8.22 -15.37
N VAL A 199 1.64 -8.43 -14.06
CA VAL A 199 0.55 -8.42 -13.07
C VAL A 199 0.07 -6.98 -12.91
N LEU A 200 -1.15 -6.69 -13.37
CA LEU A 200 -1.73 -5.34 -13.37
C LEU A 200 -3.03 -5.24 -12.57
N ASP A 201 -3.64 -6.37 -12.21
CA ASP A 201 -4.92 -6.46 -11.52
C ASP A 201 -4.92 -7.59 -10.47
N ASN A 202 -6.03 -7.71 -9.75
CA ASN A 202 -6.27 -8.79 -8.78
C ASN A 202 -6.87 -10.05 -9.43
N ASN A 203 -6.66 -10.28 -10.74
CA ASN A 203 -7.24 -11.46 -11.38
C ASN A 203 -6.45 -12.73 -11.03
N GLU A 204 -7.10 -13.58 -10.24
CA GLU A 204 -6.57 -14.87 -9.77
C GLU A 204 -7.21 -16.07 -10.50
N THR A 205 -7.91 -15.81 -11.61
CA THR A 205 -8.53 -16.88 -12.40
C THR A 205 -7.48 -17.57 -13.27
N PRO A 206 -7.32 -18.91 -13.18
CA PRO A 206 -6.46 -19.67 -14.10
C PRO A 206 -6.81 -19.40 -15.56
N GLY A 207 -5.83 -18.93 -16.32
CA GLY A 207 -6.03 -18.52 -17.69
C GLY A 207 -5.23 -17.27 -18.04
N CYS A 208 -5.51 -16.76 -19.24
CA CYS A 208 -4.83 -15.63 -19.81
C CYS A 208 -5.81 -14.46 -19.96
N SER A 209 -5.44 -13.31 -19.43
CA SER A 209 -6.25 -12.09 -19.42
C SER A 209 -5.81 -11.12 -20.49
N SER A 210 -6.78 -10.48 -21.12
CA SER A 210 -6.60 -9.34 -22.01
C SER A 210 -7.18 -8.08 -21.37
N LEU A 211 -6.62 -6.92 -21.68
CA LEU A 211 -7.15 -5.65 -21.19
C LEU A 211 -8.52 -5.41 -21.81
N THR A 212 -9.51 -5.08 -20.99
CA THR A 212 -10.84 -4.67 -21.44
C THR A 212 -11.05 -3.20 -21.09
N GLN A 213 -11.58 -2.43 -22.04
CA GLN A 213 -12.03 -1.06 -21.82
C GLN A 213 -13.54 -1.03 -22.03
N ARG A 214 -14.28 -0.61 -21.01
CA ARG A 214 -15.71 -0.37 -21.13
C ARG A 214 -15.96 1.09 -21.48
N LEU A 215 -16.60 1.33 -22.61
CA LEU A 215 -17.00 2.66 -23.05
C LEU A 215 -18.28 3.10 -22.32
N GLU A 216 -18.52 4.42 -22.25
CA GLU A 216 -19.72 5.02 -21.63
C GLU A 216 -21.04 4.45 -22.16
N ASN A 217 -21.07 4.05 -23.44
CA ASN A 217 -22.24 3.45 -24.08
C ASN A 217 -22.45 1.96 -23.71
N GLY A 218 -21.62 1.41 -22.82
CA GLY A 218 -21.66 0.02 -22.38
C GLY A 218 -20.92 -0.97 -23.30
N THR A 219 -20.27 -0.50 -24.37
CA THR A 219 -19.47 -1.38 -25.25
C THR A 219 -18.16 -1.74 -24.57
N GLU A 220 -17.86 -3.03 -24.48
CA GLU A 220 -16.54 -3.51 -24.02
C GLU A 220 -15.63 -3.77 -25.22
N LEU A 221 -14.48 -3.11 -25.22
CA LEU A 221 -13.40 -3.32 -26.18
C LEU A 221 -12.34 -4.19 -25.50
N SER A 222 -12.10 -5.38 -26.02
CA SER A 222 -11.01 -6.24 -25.56
C SER A 222 -9.77 -6.03 -26.43
N SER A 223 -8.61 -5.91 -25.78
CA SER A 223 -7.32 -5.94 -26.46
C SER A 223 -7.15 -7.29 -27.18
N PRO A 224 -6.65 -7.29 -28.42
CA PRO A 224 -6.30 -8.53 -29.12
C PRO A 224 -5.07 -9.22 -28.54
N GLN A 225 -4.34 -8.56 -27.63
CA GLN A 225 -3.17 -9.10 -26.95
C GLN A 225 -3.51 -9.51 -25.52
N VAL A 226 -3.10 -10.72 -25.16
CA VAL A 226 -3.02 -11.18 -23.78
C VAL A 226 -1.87 -10.45 -23.11
N TYR A 227 -2.12 -9.90 -21.92
CA TYR A 227 -1.11 -9.17 -21.16
C TYR A 227 -0.60 -9.96 -19.95
N SER A 228 -1.38 -10.89 -19.38
CA SER A 228 -0.94 -11.70 -18.24
C SER A 228 -1.61 -13.07 -18.29
N CYS A 229 -0.90 -14.09 -17.81
CA CYS A 229 -1.51 -15.39 -17.54
C CYS A 229 -1.14 -15.84 -16.12
N PHE A 230 -2.12 -16.45 -15.48
CA PHE A 230 -2.05 -17.01 -14.14
C PHE A 230 -2.27 -18.53 -14.23
N PRO A 231 -1.55 -19.37 -13.47
CA PRO A 231 -0.51 -19.06 -12.46
C PRO A 231 0.81 -18.48 -12.99
N TYR A 232 1.57 -17.87 -12.07
CA TYR A 232 2.92 -17.35 -12.32
C TYR A 232 3.98 -18.44 -12.09
N ASN A 233 5.10 -18.40 -12.79
CA ASN A 233 6.09 -19.48 -12.77
C ASN A 233 7.53 -19.02 -12.49
N TRP A 234 7.73 -17.76 -12.11
CA TRP A 234 9.06 -17.27 -11.72
C TRP A 234 9.31 -17.44 -10.23
N GLN A 235 10.58 -17.41 -9.85
CA GLN A 235 10.99 -17.64 -8.47
C GLN A 235 10.64 -16.47 -7.56
N THR A 236 10.22 -16.81 -6.35
CA THR A 236 9.88 -15.89 -5.27
C THR A 236 11.07 -15.70 -4.31
N LEU A 237 11.06 -14.61 -3.55
CA LEU A 237 12.03 -14.28 -2.52
C LEU A 237 12.17 -15.41 -1.48
N PRO A 238 11.09 -16.03 -0.97
CA PRO A 238 11.23 -17.16 -0.05
C PRO A 238 11.97 -18.36 -0.64
N GLU A 239 11.84 -18.64 -1.94
CA GLU A 239 12.63 -19.69 -2.61
C GLU A 239 14.12 -19.32 -2.61
N PHE A 240 14.47 -18.07 -2.95
CA PHE A 240 15.87 -17.61 -2.90
C PHE A 240 16.45 -17.64 -1.48
N LEU A 241 15.66 -17.27 -0.46
CA LEU A 241 16.08 -17.33 0.94
C LEU A 241 16.30 -18.77 1.39
N GLN A 242 15.41 -19.68 0.97
CA GLN A 242 15.52 -21.11 1.26
C GLN A 242 16.80 -21.71 0.65
N ASP A 243 17.08 -21.41 -0.62
CA ASP A 243 18.28 -21.88 -1.33
C ASP A 243 19.57 -21.31 -0.73
N ALA A 244 19.53 -20.07 -0.24
CA ALA A 244 20.65 -19.44 0.46
C ALA A 244 20.85 -19.95 1.90
N GLY A 245 19.95 -20.78 2.42
CA GLY A 245 19.97 -21.26 3.81
C GLY A 245 19.67 -20.16 4.84
N ILE A 246 18.98 -19.09 4.44
CA ILE A 246 18.55 -18.01 5.33
C ILE A 246 17.19 -18.39 5.92
N THR A 247 17.05 -18.29 7.24
CA THR A 247 15.77 -18.59 7.91
C THR A 247 14.74 -17.51 7.61
N TRP A 248 13.56 -17.91 7.16
CA TRP A 248 12.46 -17.00 6.85
C TRP A 248 11.13 -17.61 7.28
N LYS A 249 10.10 -16.77 7.38
CA LYS A 249 8.72 -17.20 7.63
C LYS A 249 7.74 -16.11 7.18
N GLU A 250 6.69 -16.51 6.48
CA GLU A 250 5.55 -15.66 6.16
C GLU A 250 4.53 -15.74 7.30
N PHE A 251 4.09 -14.59 7.80
CA PHE A 251 3.04 -14.51 8.82
C PHE A 251 1.78 -13.90 8.22
N GLN A 252 0.76 -14.73 8.07
CA GLN A 252 -0.56 -14.32 7.60
C GLN A 252 -1.67 -14.67 8.60
N ALA A 253 -2.68 -13.82 8.63
CA ALA A 253 -3.92 -14.01 9.38
C ALA A 253 -4.81 -15.07 8.72
N VAL A 254 -5.82 -15.57 9.45
CA VAL A 254 -6.84 -16.46 8.85
C VAL A 254 -7.75 -15.69 7.87
N ASP A 255 -7.93 -14.40 8.15
CA ASP A 255 -8.71 -13.46 7.34
C ASP A 255 -7.74 -12.60 6.52
N ASN A 256 -6.99 -13.23 5.61
CA ASN A 256 -5.93 -12.58 4.84
C ASN A 256 -6.42 -11.96 3.52
N PHE A 257 -7.70 -12.10 3.15
CA PHE A 257 -8.26 -11.57 1.89
C PHE A 257 -7.43 -11.89 0.62
N ASP A 258 -6.77 -13.05 0.60
CA ASP A 258 -5.85 -13.47 -0.46
C ASP A 258 -4.56 -12.60 -0.59
N ASP A 259 -4.25 -11.73 0.37
CA ASP A 259 -3.06 -10.87 0.40
C ASP A 259 -1.70 -11.59 0.41
N ASN A 260 -1.69 -12.91 0.60
CA ASN A 260 -0.49 -13.72 0.45
C ASN A 260 -0.39 -14.16 -1.01
N PRO A 261 0.56 -13.62 -1.80
CA PRO A 261 0.63 -13.92 -3.21
C PRO A 261 1.41 -15.21 -3.51
N LEU A 262 1.95 -15.92 -2.52
CA LEU A 262 2.69 -17.16 -2.77
C LEU A 262 1.84 -18.21 -3.52
N PRO A 263 0.58 -18.51 -3.17
CA PRO A 263 -0.29 -19.42 -3.92
C PRO A 263 -0.54 -19.05 -5.40
N TYR A 264 -0.20 -17.82 -5.81
CA TYR A 264 -0.32 -17.38 -7.19
C TYR A 264 0.75 -17.99 -8.09
N PHE A 265 1.82 -18.50 -7.49
CA PHE A 265 2.93 -19.14 -8.17
C PHE A 265 2.75 -20.66 -8.26
N ASP A 266 3.07 -21.22 -9.42
CA ASP A 266 2.99 -22.65 -9.74
C ASP A 266 3.69 -23.51 -8.68
N PHE A 267 4.89 -23.11 -8.26
CA PHE A 267 5.67 -23.84 -7.26
C PHE A 267 4.90 -24.00 -5.95
N TRP A 268 4.42 -22.89 -5.38
CA TRP A 268 3.72 -22.87 -4.10
C TRP A 268 2.33 -23.50 -4.18
N ARG A 269 1.63 -23.34 -5.31
CA ARG A 269 0.36 -24.03 -5.57
C ARG A 269 0.51 -25.53 -5.58
N ASN A 270 1.46 -26.03 -6.38
CA ASN A 270 1.75 -27.46 -6.43
C ASN A 270 2.23 -27.98 -5.06
N LEU A 271 3.03 -27.19 -4.34
CA LEU A 271 3.47 -27.55 -2.99
C LEU A 271 2.29 -27.67 -2.01
N ALA A 272 1.30 -26.78 -2.10
CA ALA A 272 0.08 -26.85 -1.30
C ALA A 272 -0.76 -28.08 -1.64
N ASP A 273 -0.94 -28.37 -2.93
CA ASP A 273 -1.74 -29.49 -3.41
C ASP A 273 -1.09 -30.85 -3.09
N ASP A 274 0.23 -30.96 -3.27
CA ASP A 274 0.96 -32.21 -3.12
C ASP A 274 1.40 -32.47 -1.66
N ASN A 275 1.77 -31.42 -0.91
CA ASN A 275 2.35 -31.58 0.43
C ASN A 275 2.16 -30.35 1.34
N ALA A 276 0.90 -29.97 1.59
CA ALA A 276 0.51 -28.90 2.51
C ALA A 276 1.12 -29.02 3.93
N THR A 277 1.49 -30.22 4.38
CA THR A 277 2.07 -30.45 5.71
C THR A 277 3.59 -30.35 5.76
N SER A 278 4.25 -30.10 4.62
CA SER A 278 5.70 -29.90 4.60
C SER A 278 6.11 -28.68 5.42
N GLU A 279 7.33 -28.71 5.98
CA GLU A 279 7.86 -27.55 6.72
C GLU A 279 7.88 -26.29 5.87
N LEU A 280 8.20 -26.42 4.58
CA LEU A 280 8.22 -25.32 3.62
C LEU A 280 6.81 -24.74 3.38
N ALA A 281 5.80 -25.60 3.19
CA ALA A 281 4.41 -25.15 3.07
C ALA A 281 3.93 -24.46 4.35
N GLN A 282 4.28 -24.95 5.54
CA GLN A 282 3.91 -24.31 6.80
C GLN A 282 4.64 -22.98 7.04
N GLN A 283 5.84 -22.80 6.48
CA GLN A 283 6.60 -21.55 6.57
C GLN A 283 6.02 -20.43 5.69
N GLY A 284 5.57 -20.75 4.47
CA GLY A 284 5.06 -19.75 3.52
C GLY A 284 3.53 -19.65 3.44
N LEU A 285 2.83 -20.76 3.66
CA LEU A 285 1.38 -20.88 3.46
C LEU A 285 0.62 -21.17 4.76
N GLY A 286 1.33 -21.30 5.89
CA GLY A 286 0.72 -21.53 7.19
C GLY A 286 -0.13 -20.34 7.64
N MET A 287 -1.34 -20.61 8.11
CA MET A 287 -2.22 -19.61 8.73
C MET A 287 -1.85 -19.46 10.21
N ASN A 288 -1.48 -18.26 10.65
CA ASN A 288 -0.87 -18.07 11.99
C ASN A 288 -1.84 -17.53 13.06
N GLY A 289 -3.14 -17.43 12.75
CA GLY A 289 -4.17 -16.95 13.67
C GLY A 289 -4.12 -15.44 13.92
N GLY A 290 -5.25 -14.85 14.31
CA GLY A 290 -5.43 -13.39 14.43
C GLY A 290 -6.15 -12.78 13.22
N GLY A 291 -6.55 -11.52 13.35
CA GLY A 291 -7.20 -10.72 12.30
C GLY A 291 -6.45 -9.42 12.03
N ASN A 292 -6.89 -8.68 11.01
CA ASN A 292 -6.28 -7.45 10.52
C ASN A 292 -6.26 -6.33 11.58
N GLY A 293 -5.25 -5.44 11.54
CA GLY A 293 -5.19 -4.25 12.40
C GLY A 293 -4.38 -4.38 13.70
N LYS A 294 -3.28 -5.14 13.68
CA LYS A 294 -2.42 -5.39 14.86
C LYS A 294 -1.06 -4.71 14.84
N GLU A 295 -0.90 -3.60 14.12
CA GLU A 295 0.38 -2.87 14.03
C GLU A 295 0.98 -2.62 15.43
N LYS A 296 0.16 -2.21 16.39
CA LYS A 296 0.57 -2.04 17.79
C LYS A 296 1.16 -3.32 18.40
N GLU A 297 0.51 -4.46 18.22
CA GLU A 297 0.95 -5.73 18.82
C GLU A 297 2.28 -6.18 18.20
N VAL A 298 2.45 -6.00 16.89
CA VAL A 298 3.69 -6.32 16.18
C VAL A 298 4.83 -5.43 16.68
N VAL A 299 4.61 -4.11 16.74
CA VAL A 299 5.60 -3.16 17.26
C VAL A 299 5.94 -3.47 18.71
N ASP A 300 4.94 -3.68 19.57
CA ASP A 300 5.16 -4.01 20.98
C ASP A 300 5.95 -5.33 21.14
N ALA A 301 5.64 -6.35 20.34
CA ALA A 301 6.34 -7.62 20.39
C ALA A 301 7.83 -7.47 20.01
N ILE A 302 8.12 -6.63 19.01
CA ILE A 302 9.49 -6.37 18.55
C ILE A 302 10.26 -5.52 19.56
N VAL A 303 9.66 -4.43 20.06
CA VAL A 303 10.29 -3.53 21.03
C VAL A 303 10.61 -4.25 22.34
N ASN A 304 9.74 -5.17 22.78
CA ASN A 304 9.96 -5.96 23.99
C ASN A 304 10.82 -7.23 23.77
N SER A 305 11.26 -7.49 22.53
CA SER A 305 12.07 -8.65 22.21
C SER A 305 13.51 -8.49 22.71
N PRO A 306 14.15 -9.55 23.26
CA PRO A 306 15.57 -9.51 23.61
C PRO A 306 16.49 -9.27 22.40
N LYS A 307 15.95 -9.39 21.18
CA LYS A 307 16.65 -9.19 19.90
C LYS A 307 16.38 -7.83 19.25
N TYR A 308 15.69 -6.92 19.94
CA TYR A 308 15.31 -5.61 19.41
C TYR A 308 16.51 -4.85 18.82
N ASN A 309 17.65 -4.87 19.50
CA ASN A 309 18.87 -4.17 19.08
C ASN A 309 19.49 -4.65 17.77
N LYS A 310 19.03 -5.76 17.20
CA LYS A 310 19.48 -6.31 15.91
C LYS A 310 18.34 -6.54 14.93
N THR A 311 17.17 -5.97 15.21
CA THR A 311 15.96 -6.13 14.39
C THR A 311 15.61 -4.82 13.70
N ILE A 312 15.30 -4.89 12.40
CA ILE A 312 14.63 -3.81 11.68
C ILE A 312 13.18 -4.23 11.43
N LEU A 313 12.24 -3.35 11.76
CA LEU A 313 10.85 -3.44 11.32
C LEU A 313 10.63 -2.42 10.21
N ILE A 314 10.11 -2.88 9.07
CA ILE A 314 9.66 -2.01 7.98
C ILE A 314 8.15 -2.17 7.87
N ILE A 315 7.42 -1.07 8.02
CA ILE A 315 5.97 -1.02 7.82
C ILE A 315 5.75 -0.32 6.48
N SER A 316 5.06 -0.99 5.56
CA SER A 316 4.75 -0.47 4.23
C SER A 316 3.28 -0.72 3.89
N PHE A 317 2.79 -0.02 2.87
CA PHE A 317 1.48 -0.25 2.28
C PHE A 317 1.65 -0.76 0.86
N ASP A 318 0.79 -1.67 0.45
CA ASP A 318 0.81 -2.28 -0.89
C ASP A 318 0.18 -1.37 -1.94
N GLU A 319 -0.90 -0.69 -1.61
CA GLU A 319 -1.56 0.29 -2.48
C GLU A 319 -2.22 1.44 -1.69
N THR A 320 -2.73 2.46 -2.40
CA THR A 320 -3.23 3.71 -1.77
C THR A 320 -4.70 3.66 -1.38
N GLY A 321 -5.46 2.68 -1.85
CA GLY A 321 -6.89 2.48 -1.59
C GLY A 321 -7.79 3.47 -2.30
N GLY A 322 -7.26 4.19 -3.30
CA GLY A 322 -7.94 5.27 -4.00
C GLY A 322 -7.96 6.57 -3.24
N TRP A 323 -7.34 6.60 -2.08
CA TRP A 323 -7.09 7.80 -1.30
C TRP A 323 -6.05 8.67 -2.00
N GLY A 324 -6.31 9.97 -2.02
CA GLY A 324 -5.45 10.96 -2.63
C GLY A 324 -4.12 11.13 -1.90
N ASP A 325 -3.08 11.31 -2.70
CA ASP A 325 -1.70 11.68 -2.34
C ASP A 325 -1.17 12.64 -3.44
#